data_AF-A0A6N6S2T6-F1
#
_entry.id   AF-A0A6N6S2T6-F1
#
_cell.length_a   1.000
_cell.length_b   1.000
_cell.length_c   1.000
_cell.angle_alpha   90.00
_cell.angle_beta   90.00
_cell.angle_gamma   90.00
#
_symmetry.space_group_name_H-M   'P 1'
#
loop_
_entity.id
_entity.type
_entity.pdbx_description
1 polymer ?
#
loop_
_entity_poly.entity_id
_entity_poly.type
_entity_poly.pdbx_seq_one_letter_code
_entity_poly.pdbx_strand_id
1 'polypeptide(L)'
;MSAQELDIVSKWKRFVSGGFQIFRHLKNHTIFIDEKSQVYGVLGLRDNLNDLFSGRPLPMMVNAVLLPFKGKIVYDGTLKAYNIFVGGGIRSGLNETYMAAKQNNRIVTTLEPAAAPQIQVRHQPKPGKDWKPLVEELVRASENLRGGSPIQNAAFALLRDSARVVQSAVQETDNLEEIWRSKQQVQKALKRLQAVLERAEQ
;
A
#
# COMPACT_ATOMS: atom_id res chain seq x y z
N MET A 1 -41.21 -5.47 -6.91
CA MET A 1 -39.83 -5.74 -6.46
C MET A 1 -39.80 -7.13 -5.85
N SER A 2 -38.77 -7.91 -6.17
CA SER A 2 -38.55 -9.24 -5.58
C SER A 2 -38.04 -9.13 -4.14
N ALA A 3 -38.16 -10.21 -3.36
CA ALA A 3 -37.62 -10.27 -2.00
C ALA A 3 -36.09 -9.99 -1.97
N GLN A 4 -35.37 -10.41 -3.01
CA GLN A 4 -33.93 -10.17 -3.15
C GLN A 4 -33.62 -8.68 -3.38
N GLU A 5 -34.42 -7.97 -4.18
CA GLU A 5 -34.22 -6.53 -4.39
C GLU A 5 -34.54 -5.75 -3.12
N LEU A 6 -35.57 -6.15 -2.39
CA LEU A 6 -35.92 -5.54 -1.11
C LEU A 6 -34.83 -5.75 -0.05
N ASP A 7 -34.19 -6.93 -0.01
CA ASP A 7 -33.03 -7.18 0.86
C ASP A 7 -31.88 -6.21 0.53
N ILE A 8 -31.54 -6.05 -0.76
CA ILE A 8 -30.48 -5.13 -1.20
C ILE A 8 -30.79 -3.69 -0.77
N VAL A 9 -31.99 -3.20 -1.04
CA VAL A 9 -32.38 -1.83 -0.67
C VAL A 9 -32.43 -1.64 0.84
N SER A 10 -32.85 -2.66 1.60
CA SER A 10 -32.86 -2.58 3.08
C SER A 10 -31.45 -2.34 3.65
N LYS A 11 -30.42 -2.89 2.99
CA LYS A 11 -29.01 -2.74 3.39
C LYS A 11 -28.47 -1.34 3.13
N TRP A 12 -29.06 -0.56 2.22
CA TRP A 12 -28.62 0.81 1.91
C TRP A 12 -28.65 1.74 3.11
N LYS A 13 -29.38 1.42 4.19
CA LYS A 13 -29.30 2.13 5.49
C LYS A 13 -27.88 2.19 6.08
N ARG A 14 -26.96 1.34 5.62
CA ARG A 14 -25.54 1.30 6.01
C ARG A 14 -24.63 2.14 5.10
N PHE A 15 -25.21 3.04 4.31
CA PHE A 15 -24.44 3.90 3.42
C PHE A 15 -23.40 4.73 4.17
N VAL A 16 -22.34 5.11 3.47
CA VAL A 16 -21.36 6.09 3.95
C VAL A 16 -21.39 7.27 3.00
N SER A 17 -21.73 8.45 3.51
CA SER A 17 -21.78 9.70 2.73
C SER A 17 -20.77 10.69 3.29
N GLY A 18 -20.08 11.40 2.41
CA GLY A 18 -19.12 12.42 2.83
C GLY A 18 -18.12 12.81 1.76
N GLY A 19 -17.07 13.50 2.20
CA GLY A 19 -15.90 13.83 1.40
C GLY A 19 -14.94 12.65 1.32
N PHE A 20 -14.43 12.39 0.12
CA PHE A 20 -13.45 11.34 -0.15
C PHE A 20 -12.34 11.84 -1.06
N GLN A 21 -11.13 11.33 -0.86
CA GLN A 21 -10.07 11.38 -1.85
C GLN A 21 -10.05 10.09 -2.67
N ILE A 22 -10.34 10.21 -3.96
CA ILE A 22 -10.05 9.16 -4.95
C ILE A 22 -8.53 9.12 -5.11
N PHE A 23 -7.88 8.12 -4.53
CA PHE A 23 -6.42 8.06 -4.46
C PHE A 23 -5.80 7.26 -5.62
N ARG A 24 -6.39 6.13 -6.00
CA ARG A 24 -5.86 5.23 -7.04
C ARG A 24 -6.92 4.33 -7.64
N HIS A 25 -6.84 4.09 -8.95
CA HIS A 25 -7.57 3.02 -9.62
C HIS A 25 -6.77 1.71 -9.58
N LEU A 26 -7.37 0.62 -9.11
CA LEU A 26 -6.82 -0.74 -9.17
C LEU A 26 -7.66 -1.58 -10.13
N LYS A 27 -7.13 -2.75 -10.54
CA LYS A 27 -7.83 -3.67 -11.45
C LYS A 27 -9.25 -4.03 -10.99
N ASN A 28 -9.45 -4.19 -9.67
CA ASN A 28 -10.69 -4.71 -9.12
C ASN A 28 -11.57 -3.66 -8.45
N HIS A 29 -11.07 -2.47 -8.12
CA HIS A 29 -11.81 -1.39 -7.46
C HIS A 29 -10.99 -0.09 -7.47
N THR A 30 -11.64 1.02 -7.16
CA THR A 30 -10.99 2.32 -6.95
C THR A 30 -10.88 2.60 -5.46
N ILE A 31 -9.75 3.18 -5.04
CA ILE A 31 -9.47 3.50 -3.65
C ILE A 31 -10.03 4.87 -3.31
N PHE A 32 -11.00 4.89 -2.39
CA PHE A 32 -11.54 6.09 -1.77
C PHE A 32 -11.00 6.15 -0.34
N ILE A 33 -10.49 7.31 0.07
CA ILE A 33 -10.04 7.56 1.43
C ILE A 33 -10.96 8.64 2.00
N ASP A 34 -11.55 8.43 3.17
CA ASP A 34 -12.37 9.46 3.82
C ASP A 34 -11.55 10.39 4.72
N GLU A 35 -12.19 11.42 5.24
CA GLU A 35 -11.57 12.41 6.14
C GLU A 35 -11.03 11.80 7.45
N LYS A 36 -11.48 10.60 7.83
CA LYS A 36 -11.03 9.85 9.00
C LYS A 36 -9.92 8.85 8.65
N SER A 37 -9.36 8.92 7.44
CA SER A 37 -8.35 8.00 6.92
C SER A 37 -8.82 6.55 6.78
N GLN A 38 -10.12 6.30 6.74
CA GLN A 38 -10.66 4.99 6.40
C GLN A 38 -10.56 4.77 4.89
N VAL A 39 -10.05 3.60 4.49
CA VAL A 39 -9.81 3.25 3.09
C VAL A 39 -10.89 2.30 2.62
N TYR A 40 -11.54 2.63 1.51
CA TYR A 40 -12.61 1.86 0.88
C TYR A 40 -12.21 1.41 -0.53
N GLY A 41 -12.54 0.17 -0.88
CA GLY A 41 -12.50 -0.33 -2.25
C GLY A 41 -13.87 -0.19 -2.90
N VAL A 42 -14.02 0.78 -3.80
CA VAL A 42 -15.30 1.17 -4.41
C VAL A 42 -15.35 0.75 -5.88
N LEU A 43 -16.48 0.17 -6.29
CA LEU A 43 -16.77 -0.17 -7.67
C LEU A 43 -17.58 0.92 -8.38
N GLY A 44 -17.38 1.03 -9.69
CA GLY A 44 -18.31 1.71 -10.57
C GLY A 44 -19.59 0.88 -10.75
N LEU A 45 -20.71 1.54 -11.10
CA LEU A 45 -21.98 0.86 -11.37
C LEU A 45 -21.99 0.16 -12.74
N ARG A 46 -21.50 0.86 -13.78
CA ARG A 46 -21.40 0.36 -15.16
C ARG A 46 -20.01 0.61 -15.74
N ASP A 47 -19.54 1.84 -15.62
CA ASP A 47 -18.25 2.27 -16.18
C ASP A 47 -17.11 2.10 -15.18
N ASN A 48 -15.88 2.04 -15.70
CA ASN A 48 -14.70 2.20 -14.85
C ASN A 48 -14.70 3.62 -14.29
N LEU A 49 -14.56 3.77 -12.97
CA LEU A 49 -14.51 5.09 -12.32
C LEU A 49 -13.41 6.01 -12.91
N ASN A 50 -12.37 5.44 -13.52
CA ASN A 50 -11.34 6.21 -14.24
C ASN A 50 -11.90 6.95 -15.47
N ASP A 51 -12.90 6.38 -16.14
CA ASP A 51 -13.46 6.92 -17.38
C ASP A 51 -14.36 8.13 -17.09
N LEU A 52 -15.03 8.13 -15.93
CA LEU A 52 -15.89 9.23 -15.46
C LEU A 52 -15.15 10.56 -15.30
N PHE A 53 -13.83 10.50 -15.04
CA PHE A 53 -13.02 11.69 -14.79
C PHE A 53 -12.01 11.97 -15.90
N SER A 54 -12.14 11.31 -17.05
CA SER A 54 -11.34 11.58 -18.27
C SER A 54 -9.82 11.61 -18.01
N GLY A 55 -9.33 10.75 -17.12
CA GLY A 55 -7.89 10.68 -16.81
C GLY A 55 -7.33 11.84 -15.99
N ARG A 56 -8.17 12.62 -15.28
CA ARG A 56 -7.70 13.64 -14.34
C ARG A 56 -6.66 13.07 -13.36
N PRO A 57 -5.62 13.85 -13.00
CA PRO A 57 -4.57 13.38 -12.13
C PRO A 57 -5.14 13.10 -10.73
N LEU A 58 -4.88 11.91 -10.22
CA LEU A 58 -5.14 11.56 -8.83
C LEU A 58 -4.06 12.15 -7.92
N PRO A 59 -4.35 12.40 -6.63
CA PRO A 59 -5.64 12.19 -5.98
C PRO A 59 -6.66 13.31 -6.31
N MET A 60 -7.95 12.95 -6.33
CA MET A 60 -9.05 13.89 -6.54
C MET A 60 -9.98 13.91 -5.32
N MET A 61 -10.43 15.09 -4.91
CA MET A 61 -11.45 15.22 -3.87
C MET A 61 -12.85 15.16 -4.48
N VAL A 62 -13.72 14.36 -3.89
CA VAL A 62 -15.11 14.20 -4.30
C VAL A 62 -16.03 14.15 -3.08
N ASN A 63 -17.27 14.62 -3.21
CA ASN A 63 -18.34 14.12 -2.35
C ASN A 63 -19.04 12.97 -3.06
N ALA A 64 -19.33 11.91 -2.31
CA ALA A 64 -19.96 10.70 -2.81
C ALA A 64 -20.87 10.07 -1.75
N VAL A 65 -21.78 9.21 -2.19
CA VAL A 65 -22.46 8.24 -1.32
C VAL A 65 -22.00 6.84 -1.72
N LEU A 66 -21.46 6.10 -0.75
CA LEU A 66 -21.06 4.71 -0.87
C LEU A 66 -22.17 3.81 -0.36
N LEU A 67 -22.62 2.88 -1.20
CA LEU A 67 -23.73 1.99 -0.93
C LEU A 67 -23.26 0.53 -0.86
N PRO A 68 -23.82 -0.28 0.06
CA PRO A 68 -23.70 -1.72 -0.01
C PRO A 68 -24.48 -2.26 -1.21
N PHE A 69 -23.82 -3.08 -2.02
CA PHE A 69 -24.45 -3.77 -3.13
C PHE A 69 -23.82 -5.14 -3.33
N LYS A 70 -24.59 -6.20 -3.02
CA LYS A 70 -24.20 -7.60 -3.22
C LYS A 70 -22.84 -7.94 -2.60
N GLY A 71 -22.61 -7.52 -1.35
CA GLY A 71 -21.36 -7.77 -0.62
C GLY A 71 -20.17 -6.95 -1.12
N LYS A 72 -20.42 -5.88 -1.89
CA LYS A 72 -19.41 -4.93 -2.37
C LYS A 72 -19.85 -3.50 -2.06
N ILE A 73 -18.94 -2.55 -2.30
CA ILE A 73 -19.25 -1.11 -2.22
C ILE A 73 -19.35 -0.55 -3.62
N VAL A 74 -20.46 0.11 -3.92
CA VAL A 74 -20.65 0.92 -5.14
C VAL A 74 -20.88 2.36 -4.75
N TYR A 75 -20.64 3.30 -5.65
CA TYR A 75 -21.16 4.66 -5.49
C TYR A 75 -22.61 4.76 -6.00
N ASP A 76 -23.35 5.77 -5.58
CA ASP A 76 -24.76 5.99 -5.90
C ASP A 76 -25.04 6.50 -7.33
N GLY A 77 -24.02 6.62 -8.18
CA GLY A 77 -24.14 7.22 -9.51
C GLY A 77 -23.83 8.72 -9.54
N THR A 78 -23.70 9.38 -8.38
CA THR A 78 -23.46 10.82 -8.27
C THR A 78 -22.13 11.10 -7.58
N LEU A 79 -21.25 11.85 -8.23
CA LEU A 79 -19.98 12.30 -7.66
C LEU A 79 -19.83 13.80 -7.90
N LYS A 80 -19.63 14.56 -6.81
CA LYS A 80 -19.30 15.99 -6.91
C LYS A 80 -17.81 16.17 -6.74
N ALA A 81 -17.08 16.29 -7.84
CA ALA A 81 -15.65 16.56 -7.81
C ALA A 81 -15.35 18.03 -7.44
N TYR A 82 -14.34 18.23 -6.61
CA TYR A 82 -13.81 19.56 -6.32
C TYR A 82 -12.66 19.88 -7.26
N ASN A 83 -12.60 21.13 -7.72
CA ASN A 83 -11.49 21.61 -8.54
C ASN A 83 -10.35 22.12 -7.64
N ILE A 84 -9.65 21.19 -6.98
CA ILE A 84 -8.53 21.50 -6.09
C ILE A 84 -7.26 20.79 -6.55
N PHE A 85 -6.13 21.48 -6.42
CA PHE A 85 -4.82 20.89 -6.67
C PHE A 85 -4.27 20.26 -5.39
N VAL A 86 -3.82 18.99 -5.48
CA VAL A 86 -3.26 18.27 -4.34
C VAL A 86 -1.73 18.24 -4.42
N GLY A 87 -1.08 18.95 -3.50
CA GLY A 87 0.37 19.03 -3.38
C GLY A 87 1.04 17.73 -2.89
N GLY A 88 2.37 17.68 -2.97
CA GLY A 88 3.17 16.49 -2.67
C GLY A 88 3.03 15.95 -1.24
N GLY A 89 2.91 16.84 -0.23
CA GLY A 89 2.76 16.43 1.17
C GLY A 89 1.47 15.65 1.44
N ILE A 90 0.33 16.17 0.96
CA ILE A 90 -0.97 15.48 1.08
C ILE A 90 -0.93 14.16 0.31
N ARG A 91 -0.36 14.15 -0.90
CA ARG A 91 -0.20 12.93 -1.71
C ARG A 91 0.62 11.86 -0.97
N SER A 92 1.71 12.25 -0.29
CA SER A 92 2.53 11.34 0.53
C SER A 92 1.72 10.76 1.68
N GLY A 93 1.00 11.60 2.42
CA GLY A 93 0.14 11.16 3.52
C GLY A 93 -0.96 10.18 3.07
N LEU A 94 -1.64 10.46 1.96
CA LEU A 94 -2.64 9.54 1.39
C LEU A 94 -2.01 8.21 0.96
N ASN A 95 -0.79 8.24 0.43
CA ASN A 95 -0.05 7.02 0.09
C ASN A 95 0.28 6.19 1.33
N GLU A 96 0.71 6.82 2.41
CA GLU A 96 0.97 6.14 3.69
C GLU A 96 -0.30 5.54 4.28
N THR A 97 -1.41 6.30 4.31
CA THR A 97 -2.73 5.80 4.75
C THR A 97 -3.16 4.57 3.94
N TYR A 98 -3.07 4.63 2.61
CA TYR A 98 -3.38 3.49 1.75
C TYR A 98 -2.46 2.30 2.00
N MET A 99 -1.14 2.51 2.10
CA MET A 99 -0.17 1.44 2.31
C MET A 99 -0.36 0.77 3.67
N ALA A 100 -0.61 1.55 4.73
CA ALA A 100 -0.92 1.02 6.05
C ALA A 100 -2.22 0.19 6.03
N ALA A 101 -3.27 0.67 5.37
CA ALA A 101 -4.51 -0.09 5.23
C ALA A 101 -4.29 -1.39 4.44
N LYS A 102 -3.53 -1.34 3.35
CA LYS A 102 -3.21 -2.51 2.52
C LYS A 102 -2.39 -3.56 3.27
N GLN A 103 -1.32 -3.16 3.96
CA GLN A 103 -0.44 -4.07 4.70
C GLN A 103 -1.18 -4.76 5.86
N ASN A 104 -2.09 -4.06 6.50
CA ASN A 104 -2.85 -4.56 7.65
C ASN A 104 -4.21 -5.17 7.28
N ASN A 105 -4.51 -5.37 5.99
CA ASN A 105 -5.82 -5.85 5.50
C ASN A 105 -7.03 -5.04 6.02
N ARG A 106 -6.87 -3.72 6.16
CA ARG A 106 -7.88 -2.76 6.66
C ARG A 106 -8.62 -1.98 5.55
N ILE A 107 -8.53 -2.44 4.29
CA ILE A 107 -9.31 -1.87 3.19
C ILE A 107 -10.74 -2.42 3.28
N VAL A 108 -11.70 -1.54 3.51
CA VAL A 108 -13.12 -1.90 3.60
C VAL A 108 -13.67 -2.09 2.19
N THR A 109 -14.08 -3.32 1.87
CA THR A 109 -14.59 -3.68 0.53
C THR A 109 -16.07 -4.04 0.53
N THR A 110 -16.71 -4.01 1.71
CA THR A 110 -18.16 -4.18 1.88
C THR A 110 -18.65 -3.41 3.09
N LEU A 111 -19.88 -2.89 3.01
CA LEU A 111 -20.60 -2.26 4.12
C LEU A 111 -21.62 -3.23 4.76
N GLU A 112 -21.61 -4.50 4.33
CA GLU A 112 -22.46 -5.57 4.85
C GLU A 112 -21.64 -6.46 5.80
N PRO A 113 -21.83 -6.39 7.14
CA PRO A 113 -21.03 -7.16 8.09
C PRO A 113 -21.08 -8.67 7.88
N ALA A 114 -22.24 -9.20 7.45
CA ALA A 114 -22.42 -10.62 7.18
C ALA A 114 -21.71 -11.09 5.90
N ALA A 115 -21.44 -10.18 4.95
CA ALA A 115 -20.70 -10.46 3.73
C ALA A 115 -19.24 -10.00 3.81
N ALA A 116 -18.84 -9.37 4.92
CA ALA A 116 -17.44 -9.08 5.19
C ALA A 116 -16.68 -10.41 5.14
N PRO A 117 -15.61 -10.51 4.33
CA PRO A 117 -14.67 -11.60 4.52
C PRO A 117 -14.32 -11.58 6.00
N GLN A 118 -14.53 -12.69 6.70
CA GLN A 118 -14.02 -12.82 8.06
C GLN A 118 -12.55 -12.38 7.96
N ILE A 119 -12.18 -11.34 8.72
CA ILE A 119 -10.80 -10.89 8.81
C ILE A 119 -10.07 -12.02 9.52
N GLN A 120 -9.79 -13.09 8.79
CA GLN A 120 -8.70 -13.97 9.09
C GLN A 120 -7.53 -13.03 9.00
N VAL A 121 -7.04 -12.61 10.16
CA VAL A 121 -5.74 -11.97 10.29
C VAL A 121 -4.80 -12.93 9.60
N ARG A 122 -4.53 -12.70 8.31
CA ARG A 122 -3.54 -13.44 7.54
C ARG A 122 -2.18 -12.94 8.03
N HIS A 123 -1.86 -13.27 9.29
CA HIS A 123 -0.49 -13.45 9.74
C HIS A 123 0.09 -14.76 9.19
N GLN A 124 -0.66 -15.51 8.38
CA GLN A 124 -0.05 -16.54 7.57
C GLN A 124 0.39 -15.90 6.26
N PRO A 125 1.70 -15.60 6.09
CA PRO A 125 2.22 -15.44 4.74
C PRO A 125 1.72 -16.64 3.94
N LYS A 126 1.21 -16.40 2.72
CA LYS A 126 1.01 -17.49 1.76
C LYS A 126 2.29 -18.33 1.80
N PRO A 127 2.23 -19.68 1.90
CA PRO A 127 3.43 -20.51 1.91
C PRO A 127 4.21 -20.19 0.64
N GLY A 128 5.17 -19.28 0.81
CA GLY A 128 5.99 -18.77 -0.26
C GLY A 128 7.06 -19.80 -0.53
N LYS A 129 7.69 -19.68 -1.69
CA LYS A 129 8.98 -20.31 -1.93
C LYS A 129 9.88 -20.10 -0.70
N ASP A 130 10.53 -21.16 -0.23
CA ASP A 130 11.50 -21.02 0.86
C ASP A 130 12.69 -20.21 0.36
N TRP A 131 12.81 -18.98 0.86
CA TRP A 131 13.86 -18.05 0.47
C TRP A 131 15.10 -18.18 1.35
N LYS A 132 15.03 -18.89 2.48
CA LYS A 132 16.16 -19.06 3.41
C LYS A 132 17.46 -19.49 2.73
N PRO A 133 17.49 -20.56 1.91
CA PRO A 133 18.76 -21.01 1.32
C PRO A 133 19.37 -19.98 0.37
N LEU A 134 18.53 -19.30 -0.43
CA LEU A 134 19.00 -18.27 -1.36
C LEU A 134 19.52 -17.03 -0.62
N VAL A 135 18.87 -16.65 0.48
CA VAL A 135 19.28 -15.51 1.30
C VAL A 135 20.59 -15.81 2.02
N GLU A 136 20.78 -17.02 2.55
CA GLU A 136 22.04 -17.43 3.15
C GLU A 136 23.21 -17.42 2.14
N GLU A 137 22.96 -17.89 0.92
CA GLU A 137 23.94 -17.82 -0.17
C GLU A 137 24.31 -16.36 -0.49
N LEU A 138 23.30 -15.50 -0.61
CA LEU A 138 23.50 -14.08 -0.92
C LEU A 138 24.28 -13.34 0.19
N VAL A 139 23.97 -13.62 1.46
CA VAL A 139 24.73 -13.08 2.60
C VAL A 139 26.19 -13.53 2.50
N ARG A 140 26.44 -14.83 2.32
CA ARG A 140 27.81 -15.38 2.17
C ARG A 140 28.56 -14.74 1.01
N ALA A 141 27.92 -14.63 -0.15
CA ALA A 141 28.53 -13.99 -1.32
C ALA A 141 28.88 -12.52 -1.05
N SER A 142 27.99 -11.77 -0.39
CA SER A 142 28.20 -10.35 -0.06
C SER A 142 29.31 -10.10 0.98
N GLU A 143 29.54 -11.05 1.91
CA GLU A 143 30.63 -10.97 2.89
C GLU A 143 32.01 -11.13 2.23
N ASN A 144 32.07 -11.89 1.13
CA ASN A 144 33.28 -12.14 0.37
C ASN A 144 33.66 -10.98 -0.58
N LEU A 145 32.71 -10.10 -0.90
CA LEU A 145 32.96 -8.90 -1.71
C LEU A 145 33.73 -7.86 -0.88
N ARG A 146 35.05 -7.82 -1.09
CA ARG A 146 36.00 -6.93 -0.39
C ARG A 146 37.09 -6.46 -1.36
N GLY A 147 37.63 -5.27 -1.10
CA GLY A 147 38.68 -4.68 -1.92
C GLY A 147 38.14 -3.94 -3.15
N GLY A 148 39.04 -3.28 -3.87
CA GLY A 148 38.71 -2.42 -5.00
C GLY A 148 38.73 -0.92 -4.65
N SER A 149 38.13 -0.11 -5.53
CA SER A 149 38.07 1.34 -5.37
C SER A 149 37.25 1.77 -4.15
N PRO A 150 37.40 3.01 -3.65
CA PRO A 150 36.55 3.53 -2.58
C PRO A 150 35.04 3.40 -2.88
N ILE A 151 34.64 3.61 -4.13
CA ILE A 151 33.24 3.45 -4.59
C ILE A 151 32.81 1.98 -4.49
N GLN A 152 33.64 1.05 -4.96
CA GLN A 152 33.35 -0.39 -4.89
C GLN A 152 33.20 -0.85 -3.44
N ASN A 153 34.12 -0.45 -2.55
CA ASN A 153 34.04 -0.80 -1.13
C ASN A 153 32.76 -0.24 -0.47
N ALA A 154 32.38 0.99 -0.79
CA ALA A 154 31.14 1.58 -0.26
C ALA A 154 29.89 0.86 -0.80
N ALA A 155 29.88 0.47 -2.07
CA ALA A 155 28.79 -0.30 -2.66
C ALA A 155 28.69 -1.72 -2.06
N PHE A 156 29.81 -2.41 -1.85
CA PHE A 156 29.82 -3.74 -1.22
C PHE A 156 29.34 -3.69 0.23
N ALA A 157 29.71 -2.65 0.99
CA ALA A 157 29.20 -2.45 2.34
C ALA A 157 27.68 -2.28 2.35
N LEU A 158 27.13 -1.46 1.44
CA LEU A 158 25.68 -1.29 1.30
C LEU A 158 24.97 -2.61 0.96
N LEU A 159 25.52 -3.41 0.04
CA LEU A 159 24.96 -4.70 -0.34
C LEU A 159 24.92 -5.68 0.84
N ARG A 160 26.01 -5.77 1.62
CA ARG A 160 26.11 -6.63 2.79
C ARG A 160 25.13 -6.25 3.89
N ASP A 161 25.03 -4.96 4.22
CA ASP A 161 24.06 -4.49 5.22
C ASP A 161 22.62 -4.75 4.76
N SER A 162 22.34 -4.61 3.45
CA SER A 162 21.03 -4.93 2.87
C SER A 162 20.74 -6.43 2.93
N ALA A 163 21.74 -7.28 2.65
CA ALA A 163 21.62 -8.74 2.72
C ALA A 163 21.26 -9.21 4.14
N ARG A 164 21.87 -8.61 5.17
CA ARG A 164 21.57 -8.89 6.58
C ARG A 164 20.15 -8.48 6.97
N VAL A 165 19.65 -7.33 6.50
CA VAL A 165 18.24 -6.95 6.70
C VAL A 165 17.30 -8.01 6.12
N VAL A 166 17.59 -8.49 4.91
CA VAL A 166 16.79 -9.54 4.26
C VAL A 166 16.85 -10.84 5.07
N GLN A 167 18.02 -11.21 5.58
CA GLN A 167 18.18 -12.37 6.46
C GLN A 167 17.31 -12.28 7.71
N SER A 168 17.39 -11.17 8.47
CA SER A 168 16.55 -10.95 9.66
C SER A 168 15.05 -10.98 9.30
N ALA A 169 14.65 -10.37 8.18
CA ALA A 169 13.25 -10.35 7.75
C ALA A 169 12.70 -11.74 7.34
N VAL A 170 13.56 -12.65 6.86
CA VAL A 170 13.17 -14.01 6.44
C VAL A 170 13.25 -15.02 7.58
N GLN A 171 14.16 -14.82 8.55
CA GLN A 171 14.37 -15.74 9.66
C GLN A 171 13.54 -15.39 10.89
N GLU A 172 13.30 -14.10 11.16
CA GLU A 172 12.63 -13.60 12.37
C GLU A 172 11.57 -12.53 12.02
N THR A 173 10.48 -12.95 11.38
CA THR A 173 9.43 -12.02 10.89
C THR A 173 8.76 -11.18 11.99
N ASP A 174 8.79 -11.66 13.23
CA ASP A 174 8.11 -11.02 14.36
C ASP A 174 9.04 -10.08 15.17
N ASN A 175 10.34 -10.11 14.91
CA ASN A 175 11.33 -9.25 15.59
C ASN A 175 11.49 -7.91 14.84
N LEU A 176 10.47 -7.05 14.95
CA LEU A 176 10.46 -5.76 14.26
C LEU A 176 11.59 -4.84 14.71
N GLU A 177 12.00 -4.88 15.99
CA GLU A 177 13.08 -4.04 16.50
C GLU A 177 14.41 -4.30 15.79
N GLU A 178 14.75 -5.56 15.55
CA GLU A 178 15.99 -5.93 14.88
C GLU A 178 15.97 -5.53 13.40
N ILE A 179 14.83 -5.70 12.73
CA ILE A 179 14.63 -5.23 11.36
C ILE A 179 14.80 -3.70 11.28
N TRP A 180 14.26 -2.96 12.25
CA TRP A 180 14.43 -1.51 12.34
C TRP A 180 15.87 -1.07 12.60
N ARG A 181 16.59 -1.78 13.48
CA ARG A 181 18.02 -1.53 13.71
C ARG A 181 18.84 -1.78 12.45
N SER A 182 18.57 -2.87 11.76
CA SER A 182 19.27 -3.23 10.52
C SER A 182 19.00 -2.23 9.39
N LYS A 183 17.77 -1.68 9.30
CA LYS A 183 17.46 -0.55 8.40
C LYS A 183 18.39 0.65 8.63
N GLN A 184 18.68 1.00 9.89
CA GLN A 184 19.55 2.13 10.20
C GLN A 184 20.98 1.93 9.68
N GLN A 185 21.48 0.69 9.69
CA GLN A 185 22.80 0.38 9.12
C GLN A 185 22.82 0.57 7.61
N VAL A 186 21.81 0.07 6.90
CA VAL A 186 21.65 0.31 5.45
C VAL A 186 21.61 1.80 5.12
N GLN A 187 20.88 2.62 5.90
CA GLN A 187 20.84 4.06 5.69
C GLN A 187 22.21 4.72 5.87
N LYS A 188 22.99 4.30 6.87
CA LYS A 188 24.37 4.79 7.07
C LYS A 188 25.29 4.36 5.93
N ALA A 189 25.19 3.13 5.45
CA ALA A 189 25.98 2.63 4.32
C ALA A 189 25.64 3.36 3.02
N LEU A 190 24.37 3.64 2.76
CA LEU A 190 23.93 4.41 1.59
C LEU A 190 24.48 5.85 1.63
N LYS A 191 24.39 6.53 2.79
CA LYS A 191 24.97 7.86 2.98
C LYS A 191 26.48 7.87 2.73
N ARG A 192 27.19 6.81 3.16
CA ARG A 192 28.62 6.66 2.86
C ARG A 192 28.89 6.53 1.36
N LEU A 193 28.12 5.71 0.65
CA LEU A 193 28.25 5.58 -0.80
C LEU A 193 28.02 6.91 -1.52
N GLN A 194 26.96 7.64 -1.14
CA GLN A 194 26.68 8.98 -1.67
C GLN A 194 27.86 9.93 -1.47
N ALA A 195 28.39 10.02 -0.24
CA ALA A 195 29.53 10.88 0.06
C ALA A 195 30.82 10.50 -0.70
N VAL A 196 31.00 9.23 -1.05
CA VAL A 196 32.16 8.79 -1.85
C VAL A 196 31.97 9.14 -3.31
N LEU A 197 30.75 9.03 -3.85
CA LEU A 197 30.42 9.45 -5.22
C LEU A 197 30.60 10.96 -5.39
N GLU A 198 30.05 11.76 -4.47
CA GLU A 198 30.19 13.22 -4.49
C GLU A 198 31.65 13.68 -4.49
N ARG A 199 32.54 12.99 -3.77
CA ARG A 199 33.99 13.29 -3.77
C ARG A 199 34.71 12.85 -5.03
N ALA A 200 34.21 11.85 -5.73
CA ALA A 200 34.81 11.38 -6.97
C ALA A 200 34.47 12.28 -8.17
N GLU A 201 33.43 13.11 -8.04
CA GLU A 201 33.01 14.11 -9.02
C GLU A 201 33.71 15.47 -8.87
N GLN A 202 34.51 15.65 -7.81
CA GLN A 202 35.31 16.86 -7.53
C GLN A 202 36.72 16.74 -8.10
#